data_AF-A0A939ALZ9-F1
#
_entry.id   AF-A0A939ALZ9-F1
#
_cell.length_a   1.000
_cell.length_b   1.000
_cell.length_c   1.000
_cell.angle_alpha   90.00
_cell.angle_beta   90.00
_cell.angle_gamma   90.00
#
_symmetry.space_group_name_H-M   'P 1'
#
loop_
_entity.id
_entity.type
_entity.pdbx_description
1 polymer ?
#
loop_
_entity_poly.entity_id
_entity_poly.type
_entity_poly.pdbx_seq_one_letter_code
_entity_poly.pdbx_strand_id
1 'polypeptide(L)'
;MVKWRLSNSNGQRSALARLVEVVAEECPGGDPAHLCVIQAEAEKEAEALVTELQARVNVAQIPIYELPPAIVVHAGPRAMGVGFFV
;
A
#
# COMPACT_ATOMS: atom_id res chain seq x y z
N MET A 1 17.00 6.59 -10.34
CA MET A 1 16.44 5.56 -11.25
C MET A 1 15.39 4.79 -10.46
N VAL A 2 14.09 5.01 -10.72
CA VAL A 2 13.00 4.33 -9.99
C VAL A 2 12.89 2.91 -10.53
N LYS A 3 13.11 1.91 -9.67
CA LYS A 3 13.05 0.50 -10.04
C LYS A 3 11.60 0.02 -9.92
N TRP A 4 10.92 -0.15 -11.04
CA TRP A 4 9.56 -0.70 -11.06
C TRP A 4 9.60 -2.23 -10.94
N ARG A 5 8.82 -2.80 -10.02
CA ARG A 5 8.70 -4.24 -9.82
C ARG A 5 7.25 -4.67 -10.08
N LEU A 6 7.03 -5.38 -11.18
CA LEU A 6 5.74 -5.96 -11.53
C LEU A 6 5.68 -7.42 -11.10
N SER A 7 4.56 -7.84 -10.52
CA SER A 7 4.29 -9.23 -10.17
C SER A 7 2.80 -9.53 -10.30
N ASN A 8 2.46 -10.70 -10.83
CA ASN A 8 1.08 -11.19 -10.84
C ASN A 8 0.75 -11.92 -9.53
N SER A 9 -0.51 -11.86 -9.14
CA SER A 9 -1.07 -12.55 -7.98
C SER A 9 -2.42 -13.16 -8.34
N ASN A 10 -2.75 -14.31 -7.72
CA ASN A 10 -3.95 -15.08 -8.06
C ASN A 10 -5.22 -14.59 -7.32
N GLY A 11 -5.13 -13.48 -6.59
CA GLY A 11 -6.25 -12.89 -5.88
C GLY A 11 -5.85 -11.73 -4.98
N GLN A 12 -6.83 -10.98 -4.49
CA GLN A 12 -6.59 -9.76 -3.71
C GLN A 12 -5.68 -10.00 -2.49
N ARG A 13 -5.90 -11.08 -1.73
CA ARG A 13 -5.08 -11.40 -0.55
C ARG A 13 -3.60 -11.59 -0.90
N SER A 14 -3.30 -12.33 -1.97
CA SER A 14 -1.90 -12.55 -2.38
C SER A 14 -1.29 -11.30 -3.01
N ALA A 15 -2.09 -10.42 -3.63
CA ALA A 15 -1.65 -9.10 -4.08
C ALA A 15 -1.23 -8.23 -2.89
N LEU A 16 -2.05 -8.15 -1.83
CA LEU A 16 -1.78 -7.34 -0.66
C LEU A 16 -0.56 -7.85 0.13
N ALA A 17 -0.47 -9.16 0.34
CA ALA A 17 0.73 -9.77 0.95
C ALA A 17 2.01 -9.41 0.18
N ARG A 18 1.92 -9.36 -1.15
CA ARG A 18 3.04 -8.98 -2.00
C ARG A 18 3.41 -7.50 -1.86
N LEU A 19 2.43 -6.60 -1.70
CA LEU A 19 2.69 -5.19 -1.41
C LEU A 19 3.44 -5.04 -0.07
N VAL A 20 3.00 -5.75 0.96
CA VAL A 20 3.66 -5.75 2.29
C VAL A 20 5.12 -6.19 2.18
N GLU A 21 5.41 -7.26 1.43
CA GLU A 21 6.78 -7.71 1.20
C GLU A 21 7.64 -6.65 0.51
N VAL A 22 7.15 -6.04 -0.58
CA VAL A 22 7.90 -5.00 -1.31
C VAL A 22 8.20 -3.82 -0.40
N VAL A 23 7.21 -3.38 0.37
CA VAL A 23 7.37 -2.27 1.31
C VAL A 23 8.37 -2.62 2.41
N ALA A 24 8.30 -3.81 3.00
CA ALA A 24 9.24 -4.24 4.04
C ALA A 24 10.67 -4.38 3.52
N GLU A 25 10.85 -4.72 2.25
CA GLU A 25 12.17 -4.80 1.59
C GLU A 25 12.75 -3.41 1.27
N GLU A 26 11.90 -2.45 0.90
CA GLU A 26 12.34 -1.18 0.30
C GLU A 26 12.15 0.05 1.22
N CYS A 27 11.35 -0.05 2.28
CA CYS A 27 11.12 1.00 3.26
C CYS A 27 11.86 0.67 4.59
N PRO A 28 13.00 1.33 4.89
CA PRO A 28 13.76 1.09 6.12
C PRO A 28 13.01 1.48 7.42
N GLY A 29 11.91 2.24 7.32
CA GLY A 29 11.17 2.76 8.47
C GLY A 29 11.92 3.87 9.24
N GLY A 30 11.38 4.25 10.40
CA GLY A 30 11.90 5.31 11.27
C GLY A 30 11.34 6.70 10.95
N ASP A 31 11.81 7.72 11.67
CA ASP A 31 11.35 9.11 11.58
C ASP A 31 11.34 9.74 10.17
N PRO A 32 12.31 9.47 9.27
CA PRO A 32 12.26 10.04 7.91
C PRO A 32 11.31 9.30 6.97
N ALA A 33 10.83 8.10 7.35
CA ALA A 33 9.99 7.29 6.47
C ALA A 33 8.52 7.73 6.54
N HIS A 34 7.99 8.12 5.39
CA HIS A 34 6.58 8.43 5.21
C HIS A 34 5.93 7.36 4.36
N LEU A 35 4.80 6.83 4.83
CA LEU A 35 4.08 5.77 4.15
C LEU A 35 2.58 6.02 4.21
N CYS A 36 1.87 5.76 3.12
CA CYS A 36 0.41 5.83 3.07
C CYS A 36 -0.20 4.65 2.32
N VAL A 37 -1.45 4.36 2.63
CA VAL A 37 -2.30 3.45 1.86
C VAL A 37 -3.31 4.29 1.07
N ILE A 38 -3.57 3.91 -0.17
CA ILE A 38 -4.60 4.54 -1.01
C ILE A 38 -5.56 3.46 -1.51
N GLN A 39 -6.87 3.74 -1.51
CA GLN A 39 -7.90 2.75 -1.82
C GLN A 39 -9.10 3.36 -2.56
N ALA A 40 -9.90 2.53 -3.23
CA ALA A 40 -11.24 2.87 -3.72
C ALA A 40 -12.27 1.85 -3.20
N GLU A 41 -13.30 2.28 -2.47
CA GLU A 41 -14.37 1.41 -1.96
C GLU A 41 -13.89 0.16 -1.16
N ALA A 42 -12.75 0.24 -0.48
CA ALA A 42 -12.07 -0.85 0.22
C ALA A 42 -11.43 -0.41 1.55
N GLU A 43 -12.15 0.41 2.32
CA GLU A 43 -11.65 1.00 3.58
C GLU A 43 -11.27 -0.06 4.63
N LYS A 44 -12.09 -1.09 4.83
CA LYS A 44 -11.81 -2.18 5.79
C LYS A 44 -10.56 -2.98 5.41
N GLU A 45 -10.40 -3.28 4.13
CA GLU A 45 -9.19 -3.93 3.64
C GLU A 45 -7.95 -3.04 3.80
N ALA A 46 -8.11 -1.72 3.66
CA ALA A 46 -7.02 -0.76 3.86
C ALA A 46 -6.60 -0.67 5.33
N GLU A 47 -7.55 -0.68 6.28
CA GLU A 47 -7.27 -0.74 7.72
C GLU A 47 -6.50 -2.01 8.11
N ALA A 48 -6.92 -3.16 7.54
CA ALA A 48 -6.21 -4.43 7.74
C ALA A 48 -4.78 -4.38 7.18
N LEU A 49 -4.61 -3.79 5.99
CA LEU A 49 -3.29 -3.60 5.37
C LEU A 49 -2.40 -2.67 6.20
N VAL A 50 -2.94 -1.56 6.72
CA VAL A 50 -2.20 -0.65 7.62
C VAL A 50 -1.70 -1.40 8.86
N THR A 51 -2.57 -2.20 9.48
CA THR A 51 -2.19 -3.01 10.64
C THR A 51 -1.04 -3.97 10.32
N GLU A 52 -1.10 -4.63 9.16
CA GLU A 52 -0.05 -5.54 8.71
C GLU A 52 1.27 -4.81 8.42
N LEU A 53 1.21 -3.63 7.80
CA LEU A 53 2.37 -2.81 7.49
C LEU A 53 3.05 -2.27 8.76
N GLN A 54 2.29 -1.80 9.75
CA GLN A 54 2.83 -1.34 11.04
C GLN A 54 3.53 -2.46 11.81
N ALA A 55 3.10 -3.71 11.65
CA ALA A 55 3.76 -4.86 12.27
C ALA A 55 5.11 -5.20 11.60
N ARG A 56 5.37 -4.70 10.39
CA ARG A 56 6.53 -5.05 9.54
C ARG A 56 7.52 -3.91 9.39
N VAL A 57 7.04 -2.67 9.42
CA VAL A 57 7.83 -1.46 9.22
C VAL A 57 7.62 -0.52 10.38
N ASN A 58 8.70 0.03 10.92
CA ASN A 58 8.67 0.96 12.04
C ASN A 58 8.22 2.37 11.60
N VAL A 59 6.94 2.53 11.23
CA VAL A 59 6.33 3.82 10.87
C VAL A 59 5.13 4.07 11.78
N ALA A 60 5.17 5.18 12.52
CA ALA A 60 4.18 5.46 13.57
C ALA A 60 2.77 5.74 13.02
N GLN A 61 2.67 6.42 11.87
CA GLN A 61 1.39 6.81 11.29
C GLN A 61 1.37 6.52 9.80
N ILE A 62 0.38 5.72 9.39
CA ILE A 62 0.12 5.38 7.99
C ILE A 62 -1.28 5.87 7.64
N PRO A 63 -1.44 7.07 7.07
CA PRO A 63 -2.75 7.56 6.64
C PRO A 63 -3.32 6.71 5.50
N ILE A 64 -4.64 6.57 5.51
CA ILE A 64 -5.42 5.98 4.41
C ILE A 64 -6.06 7.11 3.61
N TYR A 65 -5.89 7.09 2.29
CA TYR A 65 -6.49 8.04 1.37
C TYR A 65 -7.43 7.34 0.40
N GLU A 66 -8.38 8.10 -0.13
CA GLU A 66 -9.28 7.64 -1.18
C GLU A 66 -8.74 8.03 -2.56
N LEU A 67 -8.84 7.10 -3.52
CA LEU A 67 -8.50 7.37 -4.91
C LEU A 67 -9.52 8.34 -5.52
N PRO A 68 -9.07 9.42 -6.19
CA PRO A 68 -9.98 10.31 -6.89
C PRO A 68 -10.64 9.58 -8.08
N PRO A 69 -11.88 9.95 -8.46
CA PRO A 69 -12.61 9.29 -9.53
C PRO A 69 -11.84 9.17 -10.85
N ALA A 70 -11.00 10.15 -11.18
CA ALA A 70 -10.16 10.16 -12.38
C ALA A 70 -9.17 8.98 -12.45
N ILE A 71 -8.78 8.38 -11.31
CA ILE A 71 -7.93 7.18 -11.27
C ILE A 71 -8.79 5.92 -11.19
N VAL A 72 -9.88 5.95 -10.43
CA VAL A 72 -10.78 4.81 -10.23
C VAL A 72 -11.37 4.31 -11.55
N VAL A 73 -11.68 5.19 -12.51
CA VAL A 73 -12.19 4.80 -13.84
C VAL A 73 -11.21 3.93 -14.64
N HIS A 74 -9.92 3.97 -14.31
CA HIS A 74 -8.88 3.15 -14.95
C HIS A 74 -8.49 1.94 -14.11
N ALA A 75 -8.36 2.13 -12.80
CA ALA A 75 -7.93 1.07 -11.88
C ALA A 75 -9.05 0.08 -11.52
N GLY A 76 -10.31 0.54 -11.62
CA GLY A 76 -11.50 -0.19 -11.19
C GLY A 76 -11.83 0.00 -9.70
N PRO A 77 -13.05 -0.38 -9.29
CA PRO A 77 -13.45 -0.40 -7.89
C PRO A 77 -12.58 -1.40 -7.09
N ARG A 78 -12.41 -1.15 -5.79
CA ARG A 78 -11.56 -1.96 -4.89
C ARG A 78 -10.06 -1.92 -5.22
N ALA A 79 -9.63 -0.98 -6.06
CA ALA A 79 -8.22 -0.69 -6.27
C ALA A 79 -7.56 -0.28 -4.95
N MET A 80 -6.31 -0.73 -4.74
CA MET A 80 -5.54 -0.45 -3.54
C MET A 80 -4.06 -0.31 -3.89
N GLY A 81 -3.36 0.57 -3.17
CA GLY A 81 -1.93 0.79 -3.34
C GLY A 81 -1.27 1.28 -2.06
N VAL A 82 0.05 1.20 -2.04
CA VAL A 82 0.90 1.74 -0.97
C VAL A 82 1.92 2.68 -1.59
N GLY A 83 2.11 3.85 -1.00
CA GLY A 83 3.13 4.81 -1.40
C GLY A 83 4.06 5.11 -0.22
N PHE A 84 5.36 5.21 -0.45
CA PHE A 84 6.32 5.59 0.58
C PHE A 84 7.50 6.40 0.02
N PHE A 85 8.14 7.17 0.88
CA PHE A 85 9.41 7.85 0.63
C PHE A 85 10.23 7.96 1.91
N VAL A 86 11.55 8.11 1.76
CA VAL A 86 12.56 8.19 2.83
C VAL A 86 13.58 9.28 2.54
#